data_AF-A0A815LJU7-F1
#
_entry.id   AF-A0A815LJU7-F1
#
_cell.length_a   1.000
_cell.length_b   1.000
_cell.length_c   1.000
_cell.angle_alpha   90.00
_cell.angle_beta   90.00
_cell.angle_gamma   90.00
#
_symmetry.space_group_name_H-M   'P 1'
#
loop_
_entity.id
_entity.type
_entity.pdbx_description
1 polymer ?
#
loop_
_entity_poly.entity_id
_entity_poly.type
_entity_poly.pdbx_seq_one_letter_code
_entity_poly.pdbx_strand_id
1 'polypeptide(L)'
;MDVNVRPLYTRMSMDAVLRCGFSFETNVQQDPNNPYLTKFTEAVAIDNRKLLFVKVASVLPTLCGFVLRIVLVFNALLFKWNKTFSFVHFPELPTLWLMARAGEHVLHARRDVNTNSRVDLLHLMLDAATDQIISDEKVQRDENIEASLTSPRTNVNKLTYDEIIGNIFLFLVAGTIVQPDVYSIHYDADLWGPVDPYKFHPERHAVKRHPLAYLPFGAGPRNC
;
A
#
# COMPACT_ATOMS: atom_id res chain seq x y z
N MET A 1 -12.02 -30.40 6.19
CA MET A 1 -11.51 -29.57 5.09
C MET A 1 -10.71 -28.46 5.74
N ASP A 2 -9.38 -28.49 5.63
CA ASP A 2 -8.53 -27.42 6.14
C ASP A 2 -8.63 -26.23 5.21
N VAL A 3 -9.34 -25.19 5.64
CA VAL A 3 -9.49 -23.95 4.89
C VAL A 3 -8.32 -23.04 5.24
N ASN A 4 -7.50 -22.71 4.25
CA ASN A 4 -6.45 -21.72 4.46
C ASN A 4 -7.08 -20.33 4.66
N VAL A 5 -7.08 -19.86 5.91
CA VAL A 5 -7.74 -18.61 6.31
C VAL A 5 -7.03 -17.36 5.79
N ARG A 6 -5.72 -17.43 5.57
CA ARG A 6 -4.90 -16.29 5.15
C ARG A 6 -5.39 -15.65 3.84
N PRO A 7 -5.53 -16.37 2.70
CA PRO A 7 -6.02 -15.76 1.47
C PRO A 7 -7.46 -15.26 1.60
N LEU A 8 -8.30 -15.91 2.41
CA LEU A 8 -9.68 -15.51 2.61
C LEU A 8 -9.77 -14.14 3.30
N TYR A 9 -9.07 -13.98 4.43
CA TYR A 9 -9.05 -12.70 5.12
C TYR A 9 -8.32 -11.62 4.32
N THR A 10 -7.22 -11.94 3.61
CA THR A 10 -6.54 -10.97 2.73
C THR A 10 -7.49 -10.43 1.67
N ARG A 11 -8.28 -11.29 1.01
CA ARG A 11 -9.28 -10.86 0.02
C ARG A 11 -10.36 -9.96 0.64
N MET A 12 -10.86 -10.34 1.82
CA MET A 12 -11.88 -9.58 2.54
C MET A 12 -11.38 -8.19 2.96
N SER A 13 -10.18 -8.11 3.54
CA SER A 13 -9.56 -6.85 3.96
C SER A 13 -9.27 -5.95 2.78
N MET A 14 -8.74 -6.51 1.68
CA MET A 14 -8.43 -5.75 0.48
C MET A 14 -9.70 -5.17 -0.16
N ASP A 15 -10.76 -5.97 -0.28
CA ASP A 15 -12.06 -5.52 -0.79
C ASP A 15 -12.70 -4.45 0.10
N ALA A 16 -12.62 -4.60 1.43
CA ALA A 16 -13.14 -3.61 2.37
C ALA A 16 -12.39 -2.27 2.29
N VAL A 17 -11.06 -2.29 2.25
CA VAL A 17 -10.24 -1.06 2.11
C VAL A 17 -10.53 -0.37 0.78
N LEU A 18 -10.54 -1.13 -0.31
CA LEU A 18 -10.75 -0.61 -1.65
C LEU A 18 -12.15 -0.01 -1.84
N ARG A 19 -13.17 -0.68 -1.34
CA ARG A 19 -14.56 -0.24 -1.48
C ARG A 19 -14.91 0.90 -0.53
N CYS A 20 -14.42 0.90 0.70
CA CYS A 20 -14.73 1.95 1.67
C CYS A 20 -13.86 3.20 1.52
N GLY A 21 -12.59 3.04 1.17
CA GLY A 21 -11.64 4.15 1.04
C GLY A 21 -11.70 4.82 -0.32
N PHE A 22 -11.86 4.04 -1.40
CA PHE A 22 -11.65 4.55 -2.76
C PHE A 22 -12.79 4.23 -3.72
N SER A 23 -13.86 3.57 -3.25
CA SER A 23 -14.97 3.09 -4.09
C SER A 23 -14.51 2.21 -5.27
N PHE A 24 -13.45 1.42 -5.07
CA PHE A 24 -12.97 0.48 -6.09
C PHE A 24 -13.71 -0.83 -5.97
N GLU A 25 -14.55 -1.15 -6.97
CA GLU A 25 -15.21 -2.45 -7.06
C GLU A 25 -14.29 -3.45 -7.75
N THR A 26 -13.65 -4.32 -6.95
CA THR A 26 -12.69 -5.30 -7.48
C THR A 26 -13.21 -6.74 -7.48
N ASN A 27 -14.35 -7.03 -6.85
CA ASN A 27 -14.96 -8.37 -6.75
C ASN A 27 -13.98 -9.51 -6.38
N VAL A 28 -12.95 -9.17 -5.61
CA VAL A 28 -11.82 -10.06 -5.28
C VAL A 28 -12.24 -11.22 -4.37
N GLN A 29 -13.40 -11.11 -3.74
CA GLN A 29 -13.97 -12.18 -2.91
C GLN A 29 -14.52 -13.34 -3.75
N GLN A 30 -15.13 -13.04 -4.91
CA GLN A 30 -15.76 -14.04 -5.77
C GLN A 30 -14.82 -14.57 -6.86
N ASP A 31 -13.83 -13.76 -7.28
CA ASP A 31 -12.82 -14.14 -8.27
C ASP A 31 -11.43 -14.32 -7.64
N PRO A 32 -11.00 -15.57 -7.39
CA PRO A 32 -9.67 -15.90 -6.88
C PRO A 32 -8.51 -15.47 -7.79
N ASN A 33 -8.75 -15.31 -9.10
CA ASN A 33 -7.73 -15.02 -10.11
C ASN A 33 -7.72 -13.55 -10.54
N ASN A 34 -8.36 -12.70 -9.75
CA ASN A 34 -8.46 -11.29 -10.04
C ASN A 34 -7.06 -10.65 -10.23
N PRO A 35 -6.84 -9.86 -11.30
CA PRO A 35 -5.53 -9.27 -11.60
C PRO A 35 -5.05 -8.33 -10.48
N TYR A 36 -5.96 -7.67 -9.76
CA TYR A 36 -5.58 -6.84 -8.62
C TYR A 36 -5.00 -7.69 -7.50
N LEU A 37 -5.62 -8.83 -7.19
CA LEU A 37 -5.15 -9.72 -6.11
C LEU A 37 -3.80 -10.36 -6.47
N THR A 38 -3.63 -10.84 -7.70
CA THR A 38 -2.39 -11.50 -8.13
C THR A 38 -1.23 -10.52 -8.15
N LYS A 39 -1.39 -9.37 -8.80
CA LYS A 39 -0.37 -8.31 -8.84
C LYS A 39 -0.09 -7.74 -7.46
N PHE A 40 -1.11 -7.57 -6.63
CA PHE A 40 -0.91 -7.12 -5.27
C PHE A 40 -0.14 -8.15 -4.42
N THR A 41 -0.50 -9.43 -4.51
CA THR A 41 0.22 -10.50 -3.81
C THR A 41 1.66 -10.59 -4.30
N GLU A 42 1.92 -10.37 -5.59
CA GLU A 42 3.29 -10.28 -6.14
C GLU A 42 4.04 -9.03 -5.68
N ALA A 43 3.36 -7.90 -5.51
CA ALA A 43 3.95 -6.66 -4.98
C ALA A 43 4.34 -6.81 -3.50
N VAL A 44 3.51 -7.52 -2.73
CA VAL A 44 3.67 -7.72 -1.28
C VAL A 44 4.52 -8.94 -0.95
N ALA A 45 4.62 -9.92 -1.86
CA ALA A 45 5.60 -10.99 -1.79
C ALA A 45 6.99 -10.40 -1.98
N ILE A 46 7.44 -9.70 -0.93
CA ILE A 46 8.77 -9.17 -0.77
C ILE A 46 9.67 -10.39 -0.59
N ASP A 47 10.12 -10.93 -1.72
CA ASP A 47 11.15 -11.95 -1.75
C ASP A 47 12.46 -11.28 -1.30
N ASN A 48 12.99 -11.71 -0.15
CA ASN A 48 14.23 -11.19 0.45
C ASN A 48 15.42 -11.23 -0.53
N ARG A 49 15.33 -12.02 -1.60
CA ARG A 49 16.32 -12.12 -2.68
C ARG A 49 16.25 -10.96 -3.69
N LYS A 50 15.06 -10.40 -3.96
CA LYS A 50 14.86 -9.18 -4.79
C LYS A 50 15.12 -7.90 -3.99
N LEU A 51 15.14 -8.00 -2.66
CA LEU A 51 15.49 -6.91 -1.74
C LEU A 51 16.93 -6.40 -1.89
N LEU A 52 17.82 -7.10 -2.60
CA LEU A 52 19.18 -6.61 -2.83
C LEU A 52 19.18 -5.30 -3.63
N PHE A 53 18.32 -5.20 -4.64
CA PHE A 53 18.17 -3.96 -5.42
C PHE A 53 17.53 -2.83 -4.60
N VAL A 54 16.53 -3.15 -3.76
CA VAL A 54 15.90 -2.18 -2.86
C VAL A 54 16.84 -1.72 -1.76
N LYS A 55 17.64 -2.63 -1.17
CA LYS A 55 18.71 -2.32 -0.21
C LYS A 55 19.79 -1.44 -0.83
N VAL A 56 20.21 -1.73 -2.07
CA VAL A 56 21.18 -0.91 -2.81
C VAL A 56 20.59 0.47 -3.13
N ALA A 57 19.33 0.54 -3.57
CA ALA A 57 18.64 1.79 -3.85
C ALA A 57 18.38 2.63 -2.59
N SER A 58 18.12 2.02 -1.43
CA SER A 58 17.97 2.72 -0.15
C SER A 58 19.30 3.26 0.40
N VAL A 59 20.41 2.58 0.10
CA VAL A 59 21.76 3.03 0.50
C VAL A 59 22.24 4.18 -0.39
N LEU A 60 21.81 4.25 -1.66
CA LEU A 60 22.19 5.28 -2.62
C LEU A 60 20.97 5.86 -3.37
N PRO A 61 20.13 6.69 -2.73
CA PRO A 61 18.91 7.24 -3.33
C PRO A 61 19.18 8.10 -4.58
N THR A 62 20.32 8.80 -4.59
CA THR A 62 20.75 9.67 -5.69
C THR A 62 21.13 8.90 -6.95
N LEU A 63 21.63 7.67 -6.81
CA LEU A 63 22.10 6.83 -7.91
C LEU A 63 20.94 6.08 -8.57
N CYS A 64 19.88 5.78 -7.81
CA CYS A 64 18.65 5.17 -8.31
C CYS A 64 18.03 6.00 -9.46
N GLY A 65 17.93 7.32 -9.29
CA GLY A 65 17.41 8.22 -10.32
C GLY A 65 18.25 8.24 -11.60
N PHE A 66 19.57 8.08 -11.49
CA PHE A 66 20.49 8.03 -12.63
C PHE A 66 20.35 6.70 -13.40
N VAL A 67 20.30 5.57 -12.69
CA VAL A 67 20.11 4.25 -13.30
C VAL A 67 18.76 4.15 -14.00
N LEU A 68 17.70 4.65 -13.38
CA LEU A 68 16.35 4.62 -13.96
C LEU A 68 16.27 5.47 -15.23
N ARG A 69 16.94 6.64 -15.27
CA ARG A 69 17.07 7.44 -16.50
C ARG A 69 17.86 6.72 -17.59
N ILE A 70 18.96 6.04 -17.25
CA ILE A 70 19.73 5.25 -18.22
C ILE A 70 18.87 4.14 -18.82
N VAL A 71 18.13 3.40 -17.98
CA VAL A 71 17.24 2.32 -18.43
C VAL A 71 16.12 2.84 -19.32
N LEU A 72 15.50 3.98 -18.99
CA LEU A 72 14.47 4.61 -19.81
C LEU A 72 15.00 5.10 -21.16
N VAL A 73 16.19 5.73 -21.18
CA VAL A 73 16.84 6.18 -22.43
C VAL A 73 17.25 4.99 -23.29
N PHE A 74 17.79 3.94 -22.67
CA PHE A 74 18.15 2.70 -23.35
C PHE A 74 16.93 2.01 -23.97
N ASN A 75 15.82 1.93 -23.23
CA ASN A 75 14.55 1.42 -23.76
C ASN A 75 13.98 2.29 -24.89
N ALA A 76 14.07 3.62 -24.81
CA ALA A 76 13.62 4.53 -25.87
C ALA A 76 14.48 4.41 -27.14
N LEU A 77 15.78 4.14 -27.00
CA LEU A 77 16.70 3.89 -28.11
C LEU A 77 16.43 2.55 -28.79
N LEU A 78 16.16 1.49 -28.01
CA LEU A 78 15.75 0.18 -28.54
C LEU A 78 14.39 0.25 -29.26
N PHE A 79 13.44 1.03 -28.74
CA PHE A 79 12.13 1.27 -29.36
C PHE A 79 12.22 1.92 -30.74
N LYS A 80 13.23 2.79 -30.94
CA LYS A 80 13.52 3.42 -32.24
C LYS A 80 14.14 2.44 -33.25
N TRP A 81 14.82 1.39 -32.77
CA TRP A 81 15.69 0.56 -33.61
C TRP A 81 15.04 -0.73 -34.11
N ASN A 82 13.99 -1.23 -33.43
CA ASN A 82 13.32 -2.44 -33.89
C ASN A 82 11.82 -2.40 -33.60
N LYS A 83 11.01 -2.08 -34.62
CA LYS A 83 9.54 -2.08 -34.55
C LYS A 83 8.94 -3.47 -34.21
N THR A 84 9.76 -4.52 -34.27
CA THR A 84 9.37 -5.92 -34.08
C THR A 84 9.90 -6.51 -32.77
N PHE A 85 10.89 -5.89 -32.14
CA PHE A 85 11.51 -6.38 -30.90
C PHE A 85 11.00 -5.54 -29.74
N SER A 86 9.76 -5.85 -29.32
CA SER A 86 9.18 -5.42 -28.04
C SER A 86 9.93 -6.12 -26.88
N PHE A 87 11.23 -5.88 -26.77
CA PHE A 87 12.10 -6.49 -25.77
C PHE A 87 12.48 -5.48 -24.70
N VAL A 88 11.45 -4.81 -24.16
CA VAL A 88 11.12 -4.83 -22.73
C VAL A 88 9.65 -4.43 -22.69
N HIS A 89 8.74 -5.38 -22.93
CA HIS A 89 7.45 -5.30 -22.24
C HIS A 89 7.86 -5.26 -20.76
N PHE A 90 7.90 -4.06 -20.13
CA PHE A 90 8.25 -3.94 -18.71
C PHE A 90 7.37 -4.98 -18.04
N PRO A 91 7.92 -6.13 -17.58
CA PRO A 91 7.09 -7.19 -17.05
C PRO A 91 6.39 -6.54 -15.89
N GLU A 92 5.07 -6.38 -16.03
CA GLU A 92 4.23 -5.46 -15.27
C GLU A 92 4.69 -5.44 -13.83
N LEU A 93 5.56 -4.47 -13.49
CA LEU A 93 6.12 -4.42 -12.15
C LEU A 93 4.89 -4.25 -11.27
N PRO A 94 4.58 -5.21 -10.38
CA PRO A 94 3.24 -5.28 -9.83
C PRO A 94 2.87 -3.99 -9.08
N THR A 95 3.87 -3.32 -8.52
CA THR A 95 3.79 -1.98 -7.95
C THR A 95 3.49 -0.87 -8.97
N LEU A 96 4.19 -0.81 -10.10
CA LEU A 96 3.93 0.20 -11.15
C LEU A 96 2.57 0.01 -11.80
N TRP A 97 2.16 -1.24 -12.03
CA TRP A 97 0.82 -1.55 -12.53
C TRP A 97 -0.26 -1.06 -11.56
N LEU A 98 -0.08 -1.34 -10.26
CA LEU A 98 -1.01 -0.91 -9.22
C LEU A 98 -1.07 0.62 -9.12
N MET A 99 0.07 1.31 -9.23
CA MET A 99 0.15 2.78 -9.23
C MET A 99 -0.52 3.40 -10.46
N ALA A 100 -0.27 2.85 -11.65
CA ALA A 100 -0.89 3.31 -12.88
C ALA A 100 -2.42 3.16 -12.81
N ARG A 101 -2.89 2.02 -12.26
CA ARG A 101 -4.31 1.74 -12.10
C ARG A 101 -4.95 2.63 -11.04
N ALA A 102 -4.28 2.87 -9.91
CA ALA A 102 -4.71 3.85 -8.91
C ALA A 102 -4.86 5.25 -9.52
N GLY A 103 -3.91 5.68 -10.36
CA GLY A 103 -3.98 6.94 -11.09
C GLY A 103 -5.18 7.04 -12.03
N GLU A 104 -5.49 5.97 -12.77
CA GLU A 104 -6.69 5.91 -13.63
C GLU A 104 -7.98 6.06 -12.82
N HIS A 105 -8.08 5.40 -11.67
CA HIS A 105 -9.23 5.54 -10.79
C HIS A 105 -9.34 6.93 -10.17
N VAL A 106 -8.24 7.60 -9.84
CA VAL A 106 -8.23 9.01 -9.41
C VAL A 106 -8.80 9.92 -10.52
N LEU A 107 -8.45 9.65 -11.78
CA LEU A 107 -9.00 10.38 -12.93
C LEU A 107 -10.50 10.12 -13.12
N HIS A 108 -10.97 8.88 -12.92
CA HIS A 108 -12.39 8.56 -12.96
C HIS A 108 -13.18 9.22 -11.82
N ALA A 109 -12.67 9.17 -10.59
CA ALA A 109 -13.30 9.80 -9.44
C ALA A 109 -13.49 11.31 -9.65
N ARG A 110 -12.52 12.01 -10.27
CA ARG A 110 -12.67 13.42 -10.65
C ARG A 110 -13.84 13.68 -11.59
N ARG A 111 -14.12 12.76 -12.51
CA ARG A 111 -15.23 12.88 -13.45
C ARG A 111 -16.58 12.74 -12.72
N ASP A 112 -16.60 11.93 -11.67
CA ASP A 112 -17.79 11.60 -10.89
C ASP A 112 -18.05 12.56 -9.72
N VAL A 113 -17.11 13.44 -9.35
CA VAL A 113 -17.31 14.53 -8.36
C VAL A 113 -18.54 15.39 -8.67
N ASN A 114 -18.91 15.52 -9.95
CA ASN A 114 -20.11 16.26 -10.37
C ASN A 114 -21.42 15.48 -10.16
N THR A 115 -21.37 14.23 -9.70
CA THR A 115 -22.53 13.42 -9.35
C THR A 115 -22.66 13.31 -7.84
N ASN A 116 -23.90 13.28 -7.33
CA ASN A 116 -24.22 13.21 -5.89
C ASN A 116 -23.89 11.82 -5.30
N SER A 117 -22.62 11.42 -5.42
CA SER A 117 -22.08 10.15 -4.98
C SER A 117 -21.70 10.21 -3.49
N ARG A 118 -21.56 9.04 -2.88
CA ARG A 118 -21.21 8.90 -1.48
C ARG A 118 -19.82 9.50 -1.24
N VAL A 119 -19.67 10.33 -0.21
CA VAL A 119 -18.37 10.90 0.19
C VAL A 119 -17.45 9.81 0.75
N ASP A 120 -16.36 9.56 0.06
CA ASP A 120 -15.31 8.59 0.36
C ASP A 120 -13.93 9.26 0.43
N LEU A 121 -12.92 8.55 0.96
CA LEU A 121 -11.60 9.14 1.25
C LEU A 121 -10.92 9.67 -0.02
N LEU A 122 -11.10 9.00 -1.16
CA LEU A 122 -10.61 9.50 -2.45
C LEU A 122 -11.21 10.85 -2.81
N HIS A 123 -12.52 11.01 -2.62
CA HIS A 123 -13.22 12.26 -2.88
C HIS A 123 -12.70 13.38 -1.98
N LEU A 124 -12.55 13.12 -0.67
CA LEU A 124 -11.98 14.08 0.27
C LEU A 124 -10.55 14.52 -0.10
N MET A 125 -9.72 13.58 -0.56
CA MET A 125 -8.36 13.88 -1.03
C MET A 125 -8.36 14.71 -2.33
N LEU A 126 -9.31 14.45 -3.23
CA LEU A 126 -9.50 15.22 -4.45
C LEU A 126 -9.97 16.64 -4.13
N ASP A 127 -10.97 16.79 -3.25
CA ASP A 127 -11.48 18.09 -2.80
C ASP A 127 -10.38 18.94 -2.15
N ALA A 128 -9.58 18.34 -1.26
CA ALA A 128 -8.43 19.01 -0.65
C ALA A 128 -7.35 19.43 -1.66
N ALA A 129 -7.28 18.76 -2.82
CA ALA A 129 -6.42 19.16 -3.93
C ALA A 129 -7.06 20.24 -4.83
N THR A 130 -8.41 20.28 -4.92
CA THR A 130 -9.18 21.20 -5.79
C THR A 130 -9.80 22.41 -5.11
N ASP A 131 -9.58 22.61 -3.80
CA ASP A 131 -10.23 23.59 -2.88
C ASP A 131 -10.22 25.10 -3.30
N GLN A 132 -9.82 25.43 -4.53
CA GLN A 132 -10.04 26.75 -5.15
C GLN A 132 -11.34 26.88 -5.94
N ILE A 133 -11.98 25.81 -6.44
CA ILE A 133 -13.15 26.00 -7.32
C ILE A 133 -14.42 26.34 -6.54
N ILE A 134 -14.61 25.79 -5.33
CA ILE A 134 -15.84 25.98 -4.53
C ILE A 134 -15.72 27.18 -3.57
N SER A 135 -14.51 27.49 -3.09
CA SER A 135 -14.28 28.64 -2.19
C SER A 135 -14.46 29.97 -2.93
N ASP A 136 -14.00 30.09 -4.18
CA ASP A 136 -14.19 31.32 -4.98
C ASP A 136 -15.68 31.58 -5.29
N GLU A 137 -16.52 30.54 -5.42
CA GLU A 137 -17.95 30.68 -5.72
C GLU A 137 -18.85 30.87 -4.48
N LYS A 138 -18.41 30.39 -3.30
CA LYS A 138 -19.11 30.62 -2.01
C LYS A 138 -18.72 31.92 -1.32
N VAL A 139 -17.47 32.40 -1.46
CA VAL A 139 -17.02 33.66 -0.85
C VAL A 139 -17.77 34.87 -1.39
N GLN A 140 -18.29 34.83 -2.62
CA GLN A 140 -19.15 35.89 -3.16
C GLN A 140 -20.56 35.94 -2.55
N ARG A 141 -21.03 34.89 -1.86
CA ARG A 141 -22.39 34.84 -1.29
C ARG A 141 -22.47 35.24 0.19
N ASP A 142 -21.36 35.20 0.92
CA ASP A 142 -21.32 35.38 2.36
C ASP A 142 -20.53 36.63 2.82
N GLU A 143 -20.42 37.66 1.96
CA GLU A 143 -19.76 38.95 2.29
C GLU A 143 -20.30 39.64 3.56
N ASN A 144 -21.45 39.23 4.10
CA ASN A 144 -22.09 39.88 5.25
C ASN A 144 -21.86 39.20 6.61
N ILE A 145 -21.13 38.08 6.71
CA ILE A 145 -20.95 37.35 8.00
C ILE A 145 -19.47 37.22 8.42
N GLU A 146 -18.50 37.43 7.52
CA GLU A 146 -17.10 37.04 7.73
C GLU A 146 -16.22 38.00 8.55
N ALA A 147 -16.78 39.02 9.21
CA ALA A 147 -15.98 40.00 9.96
C ALA A 147 -15.41 39.47 11.31
N SER A 148 -15.70 38.22 11.72
CA SER A 148 -15.36 37.73 13.08
C SER A 148 -14.42 36.52 13.17
N LEU A 149 -13.88 35.99 12.07
CA LEU A 149 -13.02 34.78 12.12
C LEU A 149 -11.69 34.92 11.34
N THR A 150 -11.11 36.11 11.32
CA THR A 150 -9.80 36.35 10.71
C THR A 150 -8.65 35.87 11.61
N SER A 151 -8.51 34.55 11.75
CA SER A 151 -7.15 33.99 11.91
C SER A 151 -6.43 34.14 10.56
N PRO A 152 -5.15 34.52 10.51
CA PRO A 152 -4.42 34.55 9.23
C PRO A 152 -4.43 33.13 8.67
N ARG A 153 -5.11 32.93 7.52
CA ARG A 153 -5.02 31.69 6.76
C ARG A 153 -3.54 31.48 6.43
N THR A 154 -2.88 30.61 7.20
CA THR A 154 -1.56 30.10 6.87
C THR A 154 -1.63 29.47 5.48
N ASN A 155 -0.55 29.55 4.69
CA ASN A 155 -0.47 28.86 3.41
C ASN A 155 -0.83 27.39 3.61
N VAL A 156 -2.04 26.99 3.22
CA VAL A 156 -2.47 25.60 3.31
C VAL A 156 -1.83 24.90 2.11
N ASN A 157 -0.81 24.08 2.38
CA ASN A 157 -0.20 23.26 1.33
C ASN A 157 -1.27 22.34 0.74
N LYS A 158 -1.48 22.43 -0.57
CA LYS A 158 -2.44 21.58 -1.29
C LYS A 158 -1.87 20.17 -1.41
N LEU A 159 -2.75 19.17 -1.34
CA LEU A 159 -2.36 17.79 -1.56
C LEU A 159 -2.02 17.58 -3.05
N THR A 160 -0.83 17.07 -3.32
CA THR A 160 -0.36 16.77 -4.68
C THR A 160 -0.91 15.43 -5.15
N TYR A 161 -1.01 15.24 -6.47
CA TYR A 161 -1.47 13.97 -7.04
C TYR A 161 -0.57 12.79 -6.67
N ASP A 162 0.73 13.02 -6.58
CA ASP A 162 1.70 12.01 -6.18
C ASP A 162 1.45 11.56 -4.73
N GLU A 163 1.06 12.48 -3.84
CA GLU A 163 0.66 12.16 -2.47
C GLU A 163 -0.67 11.39 -2.42
N ILE A 164 -1.64 11.73 -3.27
CA ILE A 164 -2.92 11.00 -3.38
C ILE A 164 -2.67 9.55 -3.82
N ILE A 165 -1.90 9.37 -4.90
CA ILE A 165 -1.56 8.04 -5.42
C ILE A 165 -0.73 7.27 -4.38
N GLY A 166 0.21 7.93 -3.72
CA GLY A 166 1.00 7.37 -2.63
C GLY A 166 0.15 6.89 -1.45
N ASN A 167 -0.86 7.66 -1.05
CA ASN A 167 -1.80 7.27 0.00
C ASN A 167 -2.63 6.04 -0.42
N ILE A 168 -3.19 6.02 -1.63
CA ILE A 168 -3.93 4.87 -2.15
C ILE A 168 -3.07 3.61 -2.11
N PHE A 169 -1.81 3.72 -2.57
CA PHE A 169 -0.85 2.62 -2.53
C PHE A 169 -0.55 2.15 -1.10
N LEU A 170 -0.35 3.09 -0.17
CA LEU A 170 -0.08 2.77 1.23
C LEU A 170 -1.25 2.04 1.86
N PHE A 171 -2.49 2.47 1.62
CA PHE A 171 -3.69 1.80 2.12
C PHE A 171 -3.87 0.41 1.50
N LEU A 172 -3.56 0.27 0.19
CA LEU A 172 -3.54 -1.03 -0.46
C LEU A 172 -2.56 -1.98 0.24
N VAL A 173 -1.31 -1.56 0.44
CA VAL A 173 -0.29 -2.35 1.16
C VAL A 173 -0.72 -2.64 2.60
N ALA A 174 -1.31 -1.67 3.31
CA ALA A 174 -1.80 -1.83 4.67
C ALA A 174 -3.00 -2.79 4.78
N GLY A 175 -3.75 -3.02 3.69
CA GLY A 175 -4.78 -4.06 3.60
C GLY A 175 -4.22 -5.49 3.67
N THR A 176 -2.89 -5.65 3.74
CA THR A 176 -2.28 -6.96 3.97
C THR A 176 -2.36 -7.35 5.42
N ILE A 177 -2.82 -8.58 5.63
CA ILE A 177 -2.77 -9.19 6.93
C ILE A 177 -1.34 -9.63 7.18
N VAL A 178 -0.68 -8.88 8.05
CA VAL A 178 0.55 -9.31 8.70
C VAL A 178 0.14 -10.20 9.86
N GLN A 179 0.13 -11.51 9.62
CA GLN A 179 -0.05 -12.49 10.68
C GLN A 179 1.32 -12.85 11.24
N PRO A 180 1.65 -12.51 12.50
CA PRO A 180 2.85 -13.02 13.12
C PRO A 180 2.72 -14.53 13.25
N ASP A 181 3.68 -15.28 12.71
CA ASP A 181 3.73 -16.73 12.85
C ASP A 181 4.30 -17.11 14.23
N VAL A 182 3.45 -16.93 15.25
CA VAL A 182 3.79 -17.21 16.64
C VAL A 182 4.10 -18.70 16.83
N TYR A 183 3.42 -19.57 16.09
CA TYR A 183 3.63 -21.01 16.15
C TYR A 183 5.06 -21.36 15.73
N SER A 184 5.50 -20.94 14.54
CA SER A 184 6.87 -21.24 14.10
C SER A 184 7.92 -20.66 15.05
N ILE A 185 7.68 -19.48 15.64
CA ILE A 185 8.59 -18.88 16.64
C ILE A 185 8.64 -19.74 17.93
N HIS A 186 7.51 -20.27 18.40
CA HIS A 186 7.44 -21.09 19.61
C HIS A 186 8.01 -22.50 19.44
N TYR A 187 8.03 -23.02 18.20
CA TYR A 187 8.51 -24.36 17.87
C TYR A 187 9.86 -24.37 17.12
N ASP A 188 10.53 -23.23 17.00
CA ASP A 188 11.86 -23.12 16.40
C ASP A 188 12.94 -23.78 17.27
N ALA A 189 13.59 -24.82 16.75
CA ALA A 189 14.64 -25.57 17.44
C ALA A 189 15.89 -24.73 17.75
N ASP A 190 16.18 -23.69 16.95
CA ASP A 190 17.33 -22.82 17.18
C ASP A 190 17.09 -21.86 18.36
N LEU A 191 15.85 -21.39 18.52
CA LEU A 191 15.44 -20.53 19.63
C LEU A 191 15.18 -21.31 20.92
N TRP A 192 14.59 -22.50 20.78
CA TRP A 192 14.06 -23.27 21.89
C TRP A 192 14.86 -24.55 22.18
N GLY A 193 15.94 -24.85 21.47
CA GLY A 193 16.83 -25.97 21.80
C GLY A 193 17.51 -25.85 23.17
N PRO A 194 18.19 -26.92 23.64
CA PRO A 194 18.53 -28.16 22.92
C PRO A 194 17.44 -29.25 22.98
N VAL A 195 16.45 -29.11 23.86
CA VAL A 195 15.32 -30.05 23.95
C VAL A 195 14.31 -29.71 22.85
N ASP A 196 13.81 -30.76 22.19
CA ASP A 196 12.77 -30.67 21.16
C ASP A 196 11.62 -29.72 21.59
N PRO A 197 11.36 -28.64 20.82
CA PRO A 197 10.30 -27.67 21.13
C PRO A 197 8.89 -28.28 21.19
N TYR A 198 8.66 -29.43 20.55
CA TYR A 198 7.38 -30.15 20.60
C TYR A 198 7.13 -30.89 21.92
N LYS A 199 8.12 -30.95 22.82
CA LYS A 199 7.99 -31.58 24.14
C LYS A 199 7.74 -30.53 25.22
N PHE A 200 6.77 -30.81 26.09
CA PHE A 200 6.56 -30.01 27.29
C PHE A 200 7.79 -30.09 28.20
N HIS A 201 8.52 -28.99 28.31
CA HIS A 201 9.76 -28.90 29.07
C HIS A 201 9.85 -27.54 29.79
N PRO A 202 9.23 -27.39 30.97
CA PRO A 202 9.08 -26.10 31.64
C PRO A 202 10.41 -25.47 32.05
N GLU A 203 11.43 -26.28 32.38
CA GLU A 203 12.78 -25.81 32.73
C GLU A 203 13.44 -24.99 31.60
N ARG A 204 12.95 -25.09 30.35
CA ARG A 204 13.47 -24.31 29.22
C ARG A 204 13.36 -22.80 29.47
N HIS A 205 12.38 -22.35 30.27
CA HIS A 205 12.14 -20.95 30.56
C HIS A 205 13.13 -20.35 31.57
N ALA A 206 13.99 -21.16 32.20
CA ALA A 206 15.08 -20.65 33.04
C ALA A 206 16.16 -19.90 32.22
N VAL A 207 16.29 -20.22 30.93
CA VAL A 207 17.23 -19.55 30.04
C VAL A 207 16.62 -18.24 29.53
N LYS A 208 17.29 -17.12 29.80
CA LYS A 208 16.89 -15.80 29.31
C LYS A 208 17.06 -15.72 27.79
N ARG A 209 15.99 -15.33 27.09
CA ARG A 209 15.94 -15.20 25.62
C ARG A 209 15.52 -13.79 25.22
N HIS A 210 15.55 -13.53 23.91
CA HIS A 210 15.00 -12.29 23.36
C HIS A 210 13.50 -12.19 23.70
N PRO A 211 12.99 -11.00 24.11
CA PRO A 211 11.58 -10.84 24.51
C PRO A 211 10.56 -11.27 23.44
N LEU A 212 10.90 -11.16 22.16
CA LEU A 212 10.05 -11.57 21.03
C LEU A 212 10.09 -13.08 20.72
N ALA A 213 10.87 -13.89 21.45
CA ALA A 213 10.88 -15.34 21.26
C ALA A 213 9.64 -16.02 21.86
N TYR A 214 8.96 -15.37 22.82
CA TYR A 214 7.78 -15.92 23.49
C TYR A 214 6.63 -14.90 23.48
N LEU A 215 5.80 -14.99 22.43
CA LEU A 215 4.66 -14.08 22.18
C LEU A 215 3.27 -14.75 22.32
N PRO A 216 2.94 -15.47 23.42
CA PRO A 216 1.62 -16.12 23.54
C PRO A 216 0.46 -15.13 23.57
N PHE A 217 0.73 -13.88 23.98
CA PHE A 217 -0.25 -12.80 24.08
C PHE A 217 -0.02 -11.67 23.05
N GLY A 218 0.98 -11.82 22.18
CA GLY A 218 1.43 -10.77 21.27
C GLY A 218 2.49 -9.85 21.88
N ALA A 219 2.70 -8.69 21.25
CA ALA A 219 3.63 -7.65 21.70
C ALA A 219 3.16 -6.27 21.23
N GLY A 220 3.72 -5.23 21.85
CA GLY A 220 3.46 -3.83 21.49
C GLY A 220 2.07 -3.34 21.94
N PRO A 221 1.52 -2.30 21.30
CA PRO A 221 0.28 -1.64 21.73
C PRO A 221 -0.99 -2.49 21.51
N ARG A 222 -0.87 -3.66 20.88
CA ARG A 222 -1.96 -4.63 20.65
C ARG A 222 -1.70 -5.98 21.37
N ASN A 223 -0.90 -5.96 22.43
CA ASN A 223 -0.77 -7.13 23.32
C ASN A 223 -2.11 -7.40 24.02
N CYS A 224 -2.43 -8.68 24.24
CA CYS A 224 -3.64 -9.12 24.94
C CYS A 224 -3.70 -8.62 26.39
#